data_AF-A0A5K7X6J6-F1
#
_entry.id   AF-A0A5K7X6J6-F1
#
_cell.length_a   1.000
_cell.length_b   1.000
_cell.length_c   1.000
_cell.angle_alpha   90.00
_cell.angle_beta   90.00
_cell.angle_gamma   90.00
#
_symmetry.space_group_name_H-M   'P 1'
#
loop_
_entity.id
_entity.type
_entity.pdbx_description
1 polymer ?
#
loop_
_entity_poly.entity_id
_entity_poly.type
_entity_poly.pdbx_seq_one_letter_code
_entity_poly.pdbx_strand_id
1 'polypeptide(L)'
;MLRNATEVTAWRLMPPAHWQTGMPAAAPEEFQVAGDPVQLSRGAAYELQQLLATPGSYRFFAPIVEECGPPDYGVKFSFINGGDEVDVYVCFKCRALAVTRSDRTNGEADFDPSASRLVAIAQELFPGDAEIMAIRP
;
A
#
# COMPACT_ATOMS: atom_id res chain seq x y z
N MET A 1 12.92 -4.38 -9.22
CA MET A 1 12.44 -3.00 -9.45
C MET A 1 12.25 -2.26 -8.15
N LEU A 2 11.40 -2.73 -7.22
CA LEU A 2 11.26 -2.17 -5.86
C LEU A 2 12.63 -1.85 -5.20
N ARG A 3 13.55 -2.82 -5.19
CA ARG A 3 14.90 -2.68 -4.59
C ARG A 3 15.81 -1.61 -5.22
N ASN A 4 15.49 -1.11 -6.42
CA ASN A 4 16.34 -0.20 -7.18
C ASN A 4 15.63 1.13 -7.48
N ALA A 5 14.48 1.40 -6.87
CA ALA A 5 13.78 2.66 -7.11
C ALA A 5 14.62 3.84 -6.62
N THR A 6 14.76 4.83 -7.48
CA THR A 6 15.49 6.08 -7.22
C THR A 6 14.62 7.06 -6.46
N GLU A 7 13.31 6.97 -6.64
CA GLU A 7 12.31 7.81 -5.98
C GLU A 7 11.21 6.92 -5.40
N VAL A 8 10.80 7.24 -4.17
CA VAL A 8 9.65 6.59 -3.53
C VAL A 8 8.75 7.66 -2.95
N THR A 9 7.50 7.69 -3.40
CA THR A 9 6.47 8.61 -2.89
C THR A 9 5.34 7.82 -2.24
N ALA A 10 4.74 8.39 -1.20
CA ALA A 10 3.53 7.86 -0.58
C ALA A 10 2.36 8.80 -0.83
N TRP A 11 1.19 8.23 -1.04
CA TRP A 11 -0.05 8.96 -1.25
C TRP A 11 -1.13 8.40 -0.34
N ARG A 12 -1.91 9.28 0.29
CA ARG A 12 -3.16 8.88 0.95
C ARG A 12 -4.20 8.62 -0.15
N LEU A 13 -4.99 7.57 0.03
CA LEU A 13 -6.02 7.15 -0.93
C LEU A 13 -7.43 7.25 -0.37
N MET A 14 -8.41 7.57 -1.19
CA MET A 14 -9.82 7.52 -0.84
C MET A 14 -10.54 6.52 -1.74
N PRO A 15 -11.48 5.75 -1.20
CA PRO A 15 -12.24 4.80 -2.00
C PRO A 15 -13.05 5.55 -3.08
N PRO A 16 -13.24 4.97 -4.28
CA PRO A 16 -14.07 5.57 -5.30
C PRO A 16 -15.54 5.67 -4.82
N ALA A 17 -16.32 6.59 -5.40
CA ALA A 17 -17.69 6.86 -4.95
C ALA A 17 -18.64 5.65 -4.98
N HIS A 18 -18.35 4.64 -5.81
CA HIS A 18 -19.13 3.42 -5.93
C HIS A 18 -18.66 2.30 -4.98
N TRP A 19 -17.57 2.50 -4.22
CA TRP A 19 -17.03 1.53 -3.30
C TRP A 19 -17.96 1.38 -2.09
N GLN A 20 -18.45 0.17 -1.87
CA GLN A 20 -19.36 -0.17 -0.77
C GLN A 20 -19.11 -1.60 -0.31
N THR A 21 -19.28 -1.85 0.99
CA THR A 21 -19.24 -3.21 1.54
C THR A 21 -20.31 -4.09 0.87
N GLY A 22 -19.92 -5.26 0.35
CA GLY A 22 -20.81 -6.20 -0.33
C GLY A 22 -20.92 -6.02 -1.86
N MET A 23 -20.24 -5.01 -2.43
CA MET A 23 -20.03 -4.88 -3.87
C MET A 23 -18.73 -5.61 -4.29
N PRO A 24 -18.52 -5.86 -5.59
CA PRO A 24 -17.23 -6.29 -6.10
C PRO A 24 -16.12 -5.34 -5.66
N ALA A 25 -14.91 -5.87 -5.45
CA ALA A 25 -13.76 -5.03 -5.14
C ALA A 25 -13.47 -4.07 -6.30
N ALA A 26 -13.32 -2.79 -5.97
CA ALA A 26 -12.78 -1.81 -6.91
C ALA A 26 -11.32 -2.16 -7.20
N ALA A 27 -10.88 -1.96 -8.44
CA ALA A 27 -9.49 -2.15 -8.79
C ALA A 27 -8.63 -1.12 -8.03
N PRO A 28 -7.37 -1.46 -7.66
CA PRO A 28 -6.51 -0.55 -6.92
C PRO A 28 -6.37 0.84 -7.57
N GLU A 29 -6.26 0.88 -8.91
CA GLU A 29 -6.14 2.10 -9.71
C GLU A 29 -7.39 3.01 -9.70
N GLU A 30 -8.54 2.52 -9.23
CA GLU A 30 -9.76 3.32 -9.09
C GLU A 30 -9.77 4.17 -7.80
N PHE A 31 -8.87 3.89 -6.86
CA PHE A 31 -8.73 4.67 -5.64
C PHE A 31 -8.16 6.05 -5.94
N GLN A 32 -8.79 7.06 -5.36
CA GLN A 32 -8.43 8.45 -5.63
C GLN A 32 -7.34 8.89 -4.68
N VAL A 33 -6.32 9.57 -5.19
CA VAL A 33 -5.37 10.28 -4.34
C VAL A 33 -6.09 11.37 -3.55
N ALA A 34 -5.82 11.42 -2.24
CA ALA A 34 -6.20 12.51 -1.36
C ALA A 34 -4.97 13.24 -0.83
N GLY A 35 -4.92 14.56 -1.02
CA GLY A 35 -3.83 15.40 -0.55
C GLY A 35 -2.56 15.33 -1.41
N ASP A 36 -1.49 15.91 -0.86
CA ASP A 36 -0.20 16.02 -1.53
C ASP A 36 0.66 14.75 -1.34
N PRO A 37 1.51 14.41 -2.31
CA PRO A 37 2.44 13.29 -2.17
C PRO A 37 3.45 13.55 -1.07
N VAL A 38 3.72 12.54 -0.26
CA VAL A 38 4.78 12.54 0.75
C VAL A 38 6.02 11.87 0.15
N GLN A 39 7.06 12.66 -0.11
CA GLN A 39 8.34 12.13 -0.56
C GLN A 39 9.05 11.42 0.59
N LEU A 40 9.40 10.14 0.41
CA LEU A 40 10.17 9.41 1.42
C LEU A 40 11.62 9.88 1.41
N SER A 41 12.20 10.02 2.61
CA SER A 41 13.64 10.15 2.75
C SER A 41 14.36 8.91 2.22
N ARG A 42 15.62 9.04 1.81
CA ARG A 42 16.40 7.91 1.29
C ARG A 42 16.46 6.73 2.28
N GLY A 43 16.53 7.01 3.58
CA GLY A 43 16.54 5.98 4.62
C GLY A 43 15.21 5.25 4.73
N ALA A 44 14.10 5.99 4.80
CA ALA A 44 12.75 5.41 4.85
C ALA A 44 12.41 4.63 3.57
N ALA A 45 12.77 5.17 2.41
CA ALA A 45 12.63 4.49 1.13
C ALA A 45 13.40 3.17 1.11
N TYR A 46 14.68 3.17 1.51
CA TYR A 46 15.48 1.94 1.59
C TYR A 46 14.87 0.91 2.53
N GLU A 47 14.39 1.35 3.70
CA GLU A 47 13.77 0.45 4.67
C GLU A 47 12.49 -0.19 4.13
N LEU A 48 11.60 0.61 3.53
CA LEU A 48 10.39 0.12 2.89
C LEU A 48 10.74 -0.85 1.75
N GLN A 49 11.70 -0.51 0.90
CA GLN A 49 12.15 -1.41 -0.18
C GLN A 49 12.69 -2.75 0.34
N GLN A 50 13.44 -2.76 1.45
CA GLN A 50 13.90 -4.00 2.07
C GLN A 50 12.74 -4.79 2.65
N LEU A 51 11.82 -4.13 3.36
CA LEU A 51 10.64 -4.77 3.93
C LEU A 51 9.82 -5.45 2.83
N LEU A 52 9.50 -4.73 1.75
CA LEU A 52 8.70 -5.28 0.66
C LEU A 52 9.41 -6.32 -0.20
N ALA A 53 10.73 -6.44 -0.11
CA ALA A 53 11.48 -7.39 -0.91
C ALA A 53 12.01 -8.58 -0.08
N THR A 54 11.78 -8.59 1.22
CA THR A 54 12.25 -9.65 2.12
C THR A 54 11.34 -10.89 2.00
N PRO A 55 11.86 -12.07 1.65
CA PRO A 55 11.08 -13.30 1.68
C PRO A 55 10.44 -13.50 3.06
N GLY A 56 9.14 -13.78 3.10
CA GLY A 56 8.39 -13.95 4.35
C GLY A 56 7.77 -12.68 4.92
N SER A 57 7.97 -11.51 4.29
CA SER A 57 7.19 -10.29 4.61
C SER A 57 5.72 -10.41 4.22
N TYR A 58 5.40 -11.36 3.33
CA TYR A 58 4.07 -11.61 2.78
C TYR A 58 3.71 -13.09 2.71
N ARG A 59 2.40 -13.34 2.64
CA ARG A 59 1.81 -14.65 2.32
C ARG A 59 1.06 -14.53 0.98
N PHE A 60 1.49 -15.29 -0.02
CA PHE A 60 0.95 -15.27 -1.38
C PHE A 60 -0.28 -16.19 -1.60
N PHE A 61 -0.72 -16.91 -0.56
CA PHE A 61 -1.75 -17.95 -0.68
C PHE A 61 -2.74 -17.99 0.50
N ALA A 62 -2.72 -16.99 1.38
CA ALA A 62 -3.87 -16.82 2.25
C ALA A 62 -5.03 -16.36 1.34
N PRO A 63 -6.26 -16.91 1.44
CA PRO A 63 -7.40 -16.14 0.97
C PRO A 63 -7.25 -14.77 1.62
N ILE A 64 -7.13 -13.69 0.82
CA ILE A 64 -7.09 -12.34 1.37
C ILE A 64 -8.32 -12.26 2.25
N VAL A 65 -8.07 -12.28 3.56
CA VAL A 65 -9.08 -12.71 4.49
C VAL A 65 -10.21 -11.70 4.37
N GLU A 66 -11.43 -12.20 4.17
CA GLU A 66 -12.65 -11.39 4.00
C GLU A 66 -12.98 -10.50 5.22
N GLU A 67 -12.03 -10.30 6.15
CA GLU A 67 -12.19 -9.58 7.42
C GLU A 67 -12.74 -8.17 7.22
N CYS A 68 -12.45 -7.51 6.10
CA CYS A 68 -13.08 -6.22 5.74
C CYS A 68 -13.94 -6.24 4.47
N GLY A 69 -14.20 -7.40 3.87
CA GLY A 69 -14.81 -7.50 2.54
C GLY A 69 -13.87 -6.98 1.44
N PRO A 70 -14.34 -6.18 0.47
CA PRO A 70 -13.48 -5.51 -0.51
C PRO A 70 -12.34 -4.74 0.17
N PRO A 71 -11.09 -4.82 -0.34
CA PRO A 71 -10.00 -3.98 0.16
C PRO A 71 -10.35 -2.49 0.10
N ASP A 72 -10.07 -1.79 1.20
CA ASP A 72 -10.14 -0.33 1.32
C ASP A 72 -8.70 0.19 1.37
N TYR A 73 -8.09 0.35 0.19
CA TYR A 73 -6.70 0.80 0.11
C TYR A 73 -6.58 2.23 0.64
N GLY A 74 -5.80 2.38 1.72
CA GLY A 74 -5.63 3.66 2.40
C GLY A 74 -4.36 4.41 1.99
N VAL A 75 -3.33 3.68 1.56
CA VAL A 75 -2.05 4.25 1.16
C VAL A 75 -1.54 3.59 -0.11
N LYS A 76 -0.98 4.40 -1.02
CA LYS A 76 -0.20 3.97 -2.18
C LYS A 76 1.26 4.35 -1.99
N PHE A 77 2.17 3.42 -2.27
CA PHE A 77 3.59 3.69 -2.41
C PHE A 77 4.00 3.54 -3.88
N SER A 78 4.49 4.60 -4.49
CA SER A 78 4.97 4.60 -5.88
C SER A 78 6.49 4.52 -5.89
N PHE A 79 7.01 3.46 -6.52
CA PHE A 79 8.44 3.17 -6.66
C PHE A 79 8.87 3.45 -8.10
N ILE A 80 9.62 4.54 -8.30
CA ILE A 80 10.01 5.01 -9.62
C ILE A 80 11.51 4.74 -9.84
N ASN A 81 11.85 4.20 -11.01
CA ASN A 81 13.24 4.08 -11.48
C ASN A 81 13.31 4.47 -12.96
N GLY A 82 13.69 5.71 -13.25
CA GLY A 82 13.66 6.24 -14.61
C GLY A 82 12.22 6.36 -15.12
N GLY A 83 11.91 5.68 -16.23
CA GLY A 83 10.56 5.67 -16.83
C GLY A 83 9.65 4.52 -16.40
N ASP A 84 10.04 3.79 -15.36
CA ASP A 84 9.34 2.59 -14.88
C ASP A 84 8.79 2.86 -13.47
N GLU A 85 7.49 2.61 -13.28
CA GLU A 85 6.77 2.83 -12.03
C GLU A 85 6.08 1.55 -11.56
N VAL A 86 6.23 1.23 -10.27
CA VAL A 86 5.49 0.18 -9.58
C VAL A 86 4.77 0.80 -8.40
N ASP A 87 3.46 0.60 -8.35
CA ASP A 87 2.64 1.03 -7.24
C ASP A 87 2.33 -0.13 -6.31
N VAL A 88 2.36 0.14 -5.02
CA VAL A 88 1.95 -0.79 -3.96
C VAL A 88 0.82 -0.15 -3.17
N TYR A 89 -0.37 -0.73 -3.30
CA TYR A 89 -1.58 -0.30 -2.62
C TYR A 89 -1.75 -1.10 -1.35
N VAL A 90 -2.04 -0.44 -0.24
CA VAL A 90 -2.07 -1.06 1.09
C VAL A 90 -3.42 -0.82 1.76
N CYS A 91 -4.12 -1.91 2.06
CA CYS A 91 -5.31 -1.92 2.90
C CYS A 91 -4.91 -2.36 4.29
N PHE A 92 -4.86 -1.43 5.25
CA PHE A 92 -4.49 -1.74 6.62
C PHE A 92 -5.59 -2.48 7.41
N LYS A 93 -6.83 -2.49 6.91
CA LYS A 93 -7.96 -3.16 7.57
C LYS A 93 -7.89 -4.68 7.42
N CYS A 94 -7.68 -5.20 6.22
CA CYS A 94 -7.53 -6.65 5.96
C CYS A 94 -6.07 -7.08 5.75
N ARG A 95 -5.12 -6.17 5.94
CA ARG A 95 -3.68 -6.40 5.71
C ARG A 95 -3.38 -6.92 4.30
N ALA A 96 -4.16 -6.49 3.33
CA ALA A 96 -3.95 -6.80 1.94
C ALA A 96 -3.04 -5.75 1.28
N LEU A 97 -2.21 -6.21 0.36
CA LEU A 97 -1.56 -5.34 -0.62
C LEU A 97 -1.86 -5.79 -2.03
N ALA A 98 -1.88 -4.83 -2.94
CA ALA A 98 -1.85 -5.07 -4.38
C ALA A 98 -0.65 -4.35 -4.99
N VAL A 99 -0.02 -4.99 -5.97
CA VAL A 99 1.09 -4.42 -6.73
C VAL A 99 0.61 -4.19 -8.15
N THR A 100 0.72 -2.95 -8.64
CA THR A 100 0.44 -2.64 -10.03
C THR A 100 1.70 -2.15 -10.76
N ARG A 101 1.74 -2.39 -12.07
CA ARG A 101 2.76 -1.85 -12.97
C ARG A 101 2.11 -1.53 -14.30
N SER A 102 2.28 -0.30 -14.79
CA SER A 102 1.61 0.16 -16.02
C SER A 102 0.09 -0.04 -15.96
N ASP A 103 -0.52 0.36 -14.83
CA ASP A 103 -1.97 0.31 -14.57
C ASP A 103 -2.60 -1.08 -14.68
N ARG A 104 -1.82 -2.13 -14.40
CA ARG A 104 -2.34 -3.50 -14.29
C ARG A 104 -1.92 -4.10 -12.97
N THR A 105 -2.84 -4.80 -12.31
CA THR A 105 -2.52 -5.60 -11.13
C THR A 105 -1.63 -6.78 -11.52
N ASN A 106 -0.44 -6.82 -10.95
CA ASN A 106 0.59 -7.84 -11.18
C ASN A 106 0.62 -8.88 -10.06
N GLY A 107 0.01 -8.59 -8.91
CA GLY A 107 -0.11 -9.53 -7.81
C GLY A 107 -0.75 -8.91 -6.58
N GLU A 108 -1.24 -9.77 -5.71
CA GLU A 108 -1.81 -9.41 -4.42
C GLU A 108 -1.21 -10.31 -3.34
N ALA A 109 -1.14 -9.81 -2.12
CA ALA A 109 -0.63 -10.59 -0.99
C ALA A 109 -1.18 -10.10 0.34
N ASP A 110 -1.06 -10.94 1.37
CA ASP A 110 -1.30 -10.58 2.76
C ASP A 110 0.04 -10.18 3.42
N PHE A 111 0.07 -9.02 4.07
CA PHE A 111 1.23 -8.48 4.76
C PHE A 111 1.23 -8.64 6.28
N ASP A 112 0.37 -9.49 6.84
CA ASP A 112 0.35 -9.94 8.24
C ASP A 112 1.74 -9.98 8.91
N PRO A 113 2.76 -10.66 8.34
CA PRO A 113 4.08 -10.76 8.97
C PRO A 113 4.82 -9.43 9.13
N SER A 114 4.49 -8.44 8.30
CA SER A 114 5.10 -7.11 8.26
C SER A 114 4.15 -5.99 8.67
N ALA A 115 2.93 -6.31 9.12
CA ALA A 115 1.87 -5.34 9.41
C ALA A 115 2.33 -4.23 10.36
N SER A 116 2.93 -4.60 11.48
CA SER A 116 3.36 -3.62 12.48
C SER A 116 4.40 -2.64 11.93
N ARG A 117 5.27 -3.10 11.01
CA ARG A 117 6.30 -2.23 10.42
C ARG A 117 5.72 -1.32 9.34
N LEU A 118 4.83 -1.84 8.48
CA LEU A 118 4.14 -1.03 7.48
C LEU A 118 3.23 0.03 8.09
N VAL A 119 2.52 -0.31 9.18
CA VAL A 119 1.70 0.65 9.93
C VAL A 119 2.55 1.77 10.51
N ALA A 120 3.70 1.44 11.14
CA ALA A 120 4.60 2.45 11.69
C ALA A 120 5.13 3.41 10.61
N ILE A 121 5.53 2.88 9.43
CA ILE A 121 5.96 3.71 8.30
C ILE A 121 4.83 4.63 7.84
N ALA A 122 3.60 4.12 7.70
CA ALA A 122 2.47 4.94 7.29
C ALA A 122 2.16 6.07 8.30
N GLN A 123 2.19 5.76 9.59
CA GLN A 123 1.97 6.75 10.66
C GLN A 123 3.05 7.83 10.71
N GLU A 124 4.31 7.48 10.44
CA GLU A 124 5.39 8.46 10.32
C GLU A 124 5.22 9.37 9.10
N LEU A 125 4.72 8.84 7.99
CA LEU A 125 4.52 9.60 6.75
C LEU A 125 3.27 10.49 6.78
N PHE A 126 2.23 10.08 7.51
CA PHE A 126 0.95 10.79 7.59
C PHE A 126 0.56 11.12 9.05
N PRO A 127 1.38 11.86 9.80
CA PRO A 127 1.15 12.10 11.23
C PRO A 127 -0.09 12.96 11.53
N GLY A 128 -0.60 13.68 10.52
CA GLY A 128 -1.82 14.48 10.61
C GLY A 128 -3.09 13.74 10.17
N ASP A 129 -2.97 12.54 9.63
CA ASP A 129 -4.13 11.76 9.18
C ASP A 129 -4.67 10.92 10.34
N ALA A 130 -5.81 11.33 10.89
CA ALA A 130 -6.40 10.69 12.06
C ALA A 130 -6.79 9.22 11.82
N GLU A 131 -7.12 8.84 10.59
CA GLU A 131 -7.47 7.46 10.26
C GLU A 131 -6.23 6.57 10.23
N ILE A 132 -5.14 7.05 9.62
CA ILE A 132 -3.85 6.33 9.62
C ILE A 132 -3.29 6.23 11.04
N MET A 133 -3.37 7.30 11.82
CA MET A 133 -2.90 7.32 13.21
C MET A 133 -3.74 6.42 14.13
N ALA A 134 -4.97 6.07 13.76
CA ALA A 134 -5.82 5.16 14.51
C ALA A 134 -5.56 3.67 14.21
N ILE A 135 -4.78 3.35 13.17
CA ILE A 135 -4.46 1.97 12.80
C ILE A 135 -3.66 1.32 13.91
N ARG A 136 -4.09 0.11 14.31
CA ARG A 136 -3.36 -0.71 15.28
C ARG A 136 -2.52 -1.77 14.54
N PRO A 137 -1.25 -1.97 14.94
CA PRO A 137 -0.36 -2.95 14.34
C PRO A 137 -0.79 -4.40 14.60
#